data_AF-A0A2R6E7U9-F1
#
_entry.id   AF-A0A2R6E7U9-F1
#
_cell.length_a   1.000
_cell.length_b   1.000
_cell.length_c   1.000
_cell.angle_alpha   90.00
_cell.angle_beta   90.00
_cell.angle_gamma   90.00
#
_symmetry.space_group_name_H-M   'P 1'
#
loop_
_entity.id
_entity.type
_entity.pdbx_description
1 polymer ?
#
loop_
_entity_poly.entity_id
_entity_poly.type
_entity_poly.pdbx_seq_one_letter_code
_entity_poly.pdbx_strand_id
1 'polypeptide(L)'
;MHKDELLELHEQMVTIKDYFADLEDVDSELFTPYEELDVTPDDVHKSKSEHKHAVFVLGNALATAMSEDEFSDAGRVGKRMKELAEDAEKKI
;
A
#
# COMPACT_ATOMS: atom_id res chain seq x y z
N MET A 1 -11.59 11.59 -17.70
CA MET A 1 -12.27 10.78 -16.68
C MET A 1 -13.46 11.55 -16.11
N HIS A 2 -14.63 10.93 -16.21
CA HIS A 2 -15.86 11.34 -15.57
C HIS A 2 -15.75 11.21 -14.04
N LYS A 3 -16.70 11.78 -13.29
CA LYS A 3 -16.63 11.75 -11.81
C LYS A 3 -16.86 10.33 -11.30
N ASP A 4 -17.82 9.63 -11.89
CA ASP A 4 -18.22 8.30 -11.45
C ASP A 4 -17.08 7.29 -11.69
N GLU A 5 -16.44 7.34 -12.86
CA GLU A 5 -15.22 6.56 -13.17
C GLU A 5 -14.08 6.83 -12.16
N LEU A 6 -13.96 8.07 -11.66
CA LEU A 6 -12.93 8.43 -10.70
C LEU A 6 -13.25 7.89 -9.29
N LEU A 7 -14.52 7.91 -8.90
CA LEU A 7 -14.98 7.35 -7.62
C LEU A 7 -14.80 5.83 -7.61
N GLU A 8 -15.19 5.16 -8.69
CA GLU A 8 -14.98 3.72 -8.87
C GLU A 8 -13.49 3.37 -8.83
N LEU A 9 -12.64 4.13 -9.53
CA LEU A 9 -11.19 3.94 -9.43
C LEU A 9 -10.68 4.13 -8.00
N HIS A 10 -11.15 5.15 -7.28
CA HIS A 10 -10.77 5.39 -5.90
C HIS A 10 -11.17 4.23 -4.98
N GLU A 11 -12.37 3.70 -5.13
CA GLU A 11 -12.86 2.52 -4.41
C GLU A 11 -11.97 1.28 -4.66
N GLN A 12 -11.61 1.02 -5.92
CA GLN A 12 -10.71 -0.09 -6.25
C GLN A 12 -9.32 0.10 -5.65
N MET A 13 -8.80 1.33 -5.64
CA MET A 13 -7.50 1.63 -5.03
C MET A 13 -7.52 1.44 -3.51
N VAL A 14 -8.62 1.77 -2.82
CA VAL A 14 -8.79 1.46 -1.40
C VAL A 14 -8.87 -0.04 -1.15
N THR A 15 -9.57 -0.78 -2.01
CA THR A 15 -9.60 -2.26 -1.90
C THR A 15 -8.20 -2.86 -2.03
N ILE A 16 -7.37 -2.33 -2.94
CA ILE A 16 -5.96 -2.75 -3.07
C ILE A 16 -5.15 -2.35 -1.83
N LYS A 17 -5.36 -1.13 -1.30
CA LYS A 17 -4.73 -0.65 -0.06
C LYS A 17 -4.96 -1.63 1.08
N ASP A 18 -6.22 -2.00 1.33
CA ASP A 18 -6.61 -2.89 2.42
C ASP A 18 -5.99 -4.28 2.25
N TYR A 19 -5.95 -4.81 1.01
CA TYR A 19 -5.25 -6.07 0.73
C TYR A 19 -3.76 -6.01 1.09
N PHE A 20 -3.06 -4.92 0.76
CA PHE A 20 -1.65 -4.77 1.12
C PHE A 20 -1.44 -4.54 2.62
N ALA A 21 -2.32 -3.80 3.28
CA ALA A 21 -2.24 -3.54 4.71
C ALA A 21 -2.39 -4.83 5.56
N ASP A 22 -3.09 -5.83 5.04
CA ASP A 22 -3.26 -7.14 5.70
C ASP A 22 -2.06 -8.09 5.53
N LEU A 23 -1.06 -7.73 4.71
CA LEU A 23 0.15 -8.54 4.53
C LEU A 23 1.13 -8.33 5.68
N GLU A 24 1.66 -9.42 6.25
CA GLU A 24 2.62 -9.38 7.38
C GLU A 24 3.92 -8.60 7.08
N ASP A 25 4.23 -8.39 5.81
CA ASP A 25 5.51 -7.86 5.31
C ASP A 25 5.38 -6.45 4.69
N VAL A 26 4.29 -5.75 4.97
CA VAL A 26 4.08 -4.37 4.49
C VAL A 26 4.26 -3.41 5.66
N ASP A 27 5.00 -2.32 5.42
CA ASP A 27 5.13 -1.23 6.39
C ASP A 27 3.74 -0.67 6.76
N SER A 28 3.41 -0.68 8.05
CA SER A 28 2.15 -0.14 8.57
C SER A 28 1.96 1.35 8.26
N GLU A 29 3.04 2.09 8.01
CA GLU A 29 2.99 3.52 7.69
C GLU A 29 2.93 3.81 6.17
N LEU A 30 2.98 2.77 5.33
CA LEU A 30 3.04 2.89 3.87
C LEU A 30 1.91 3.78 3.30
N PHE A 31 0.71 3.65 3.86
CA PHE A 31 -0.48 4.37 3.39
C PHE A 31 -0.87 5.57 4.25
N THR A 32 -0.08 5.93 5.28
CA THR A 32 -0.31 7.13 6.11
C THR A 32 -0.55 8.39 5.28
N PRO A 33 0.20 8.68 4.19
CA PRO A 33 -0.05 9.87 3.39
C PRO A 33 -1.45 9.93 2.77
N TYR A 34 -2.08 8.78 2.50
CA TYR A 34 -3.47 8.73 2.02
C TYR A 34 -4.45 9.01 3.17
N GLU A 35 -4.22 8.43 4.34
CA GLU A 35 -5.08 8.58 5.53
C GLU A 35 -5.12 10.04 6.02
N GLU A 36 -4.00 10.75 5.92
CA GLU A 36 -3.91 12.18 6.24
C GLU A 36 -4.73 13.10 5.31
N LEU A 37 -5.11 12.63 4.11
CA LEU A 37 -5.96 13.41 3.20
C LEU A 37 -7.40 13.50 3.69
N ASP A 38 -7.86 12.55 4.51
CA ASP A 38 -9.25 12.44 4.96
C ASP A 38 -10.23 12.47 3.77
N VAL A 39 -9.92 11.75 2.68
CA VAL A 39 -10.75 11.64 1.47
C VAL A 39 -11.01 10.17 1.18
N THR A 40 -12.25 9.75 1.32
CA THR A 40 -12.71 8.37 1.07
C THR A 40 -13.48 8.26 -0.26
N PRO A 41 -13.70 7.05 -0.79
CA PRO A 41 -14.56 6.85 -1.96
C PRO A 41 -16.02 7.28 -1.71
N ASP A 42 -16.50 7.19 -0.47
CA ASP A 42 -17.86 7.57 -0.07
C ASP A 42 -18.10 9.08 -0.07
N ASP A 43 -17.04 9.88 -0.11
CA ASP A 43 -17.09 11.35 -0.18
C ASP A 43 -17.52 11.87 -1.56
N VAL A 44 -18.63 11.37 -2.11
CA VAL A 44 -19.14 11.68 -3.45
C VAL A 44 -19.39 13.17 -3.70
N HIS A 45 -19.45 13.99 -2.64
CA HIS A 45 -19.59 15.44 -2.72
C HIS A 45 -18.26 16.18 -2.91
N LYS A 46 -17.12 15.57 -2.57
CA LYS A 46 -15.78 16.15 -2.77
C LYS A 46 -15.45 16.33 -4.25
N SER A 47 -14.49 17.20 -4.53
CA SER A 47 -14.13 17.60 -5.89
C SER A 47 -13.41 16.47 -6.64
N LYS A 48 -13.44 16.53 -7.97
CA LYS A 48 -12.64 15.63 -8.81
C LYS A 48 -11.14 15.76 -8.53
N SER A 49 -10.66 16.93 -8.14
CA SER A 49 -9.25 17.15 -7.81
C SER A 49 -8.86 16.41 -6.54
N GLU A 50 -9.72 16.41 -5.52
CA GLU A 50 -9.48 15.68 -4.26
C GLU A 50 -9.40 14.17 -4.49
N HIS A 51 -10.38 13.58 -5.20
CA HIS A 51 -10.31 12.15 -5.50
C HIS A 51 -9.14 11.78 -6.42
N LYS A 52 -8.75 12.64 -7.37
CA LYS A 52 -7.53 12.42 -8.17
C LYS A 52 -6.28 12.42 -7.30
N HIS A 53 -6.21 13.33 -6.33
CA HIS A 53 -5.08 13.41 -5.42
C HIS A 53 -5.00 12.16 -4.54
N ALA A 54 -6.14 11.71 -4.00
CA ALA A 54 -6.24 10.46 -3.26
C ALA A 54 -5.74 9.25 -4.07
N VAL A 55 -6.25 9.07 -5.30
CA VAL A 55 -5.80 8.01 -6.21
C VAL A 55 -4.30 8.10 -6.51
N PHE A 56 -3.78 9.31 -6.70
CA PHE A 56 -2.35 9.52 -6.96
C PHE A 56 -1.48 9.12 -5.77
N VAL A 57 -1.87 9.51 -4.55
CA VAL A 57 -1.14 9.15 -3.32
C VAL A 57 -1.18 7.65 -3.07
N LEU A 58 -2.34 7.00 -3.22
CA LEU A 58 -2.47 5.54 -3.15
C LEU A 58 -1.59 4.82 -4.17
N GLY A 59 -1.58 5.30 -5.43
CA GLY A 59 -0.75 4.72 -6.48
C GLY A 59 0.75 4.85 -6.21
N ASN A 60 1.18 5.97 -5.61
CA ASN A 60 2.57 6.17 -5.25
C ASN A 60 3.00 5.24 -4.10
N ALA A 61 2.17 5.10 -3.06
CA ALA A 61 2.42 4.16 -1.96
C ALA A 61 2.51 2.72 -2.48
N LEU A 62 1.58 2.32 -3.35
CA LEU A 62 1.60 1.00 -3.98
C LEU A 62 2.87 0.76 -4.81
N ALA A 63 3.31 1.77 -5.59
CA ALA A 63 4.54 1.67 -6.37
C ALA A 63 5.78 1.52 -5.47
N THR A 64 5.83 2.23 -4.33
CA THR A 64 6.89 2.07 -3.32
C THR A 64 6.92 0.65 -2.79
N ALA A 65 5.78 0.11 -2.34
CA ALA A 65 5.67 -1.26 -1.84
C ALA A 65 6.16 -2.30 -2.85
N MET A 66 5.84 -2.11 -4.13
CA MET A 66 6.29 -3.02 -5.20
C MET A 66 7.78 -2.88 -5.55
N SER A 67 8.39 -1.74 -5.23
CA SER A 67 9.80 -1.44 -5.54
C SER A 67 10.76 -1.85 -4.42
N GLU A 68 10.26 -2.00 -3.19
CA GLU A 68 11.07 -2.47 -2.08
C GLU A 68 11.41 -3.95 -2.27
N ASP A 69 12.72 -4.25 -2.16
CA ASP A 69 13.34 -5.51 -2.58
C ASP A 69 12.73 -6.75 -1.90
N GLU A 70 12.04 -6.57 -0.77
CA GLU A 70 11.35 -7.59 0.03
C GLU A 70 10.23 -8.33 -0.74
N PHE A 71 9.65 -7.70 -1.77
CA PHE A 71 8.69 -8.35 -2.67
C PHE A 71 9.32 -9.02 -3.90
N SER A 72 10.64 -8.88 -4.10
CA SER A 72 11.37 -9.58 -5.16
C SER A 72 11.72 -11.02 -4.74
N ASP A 73 11.82 -11.93 -5.71
CA ASP A 73 12.24 -13.32 -5.45
C ASP A 73 13.60 -13.38 -4.72
N ALA A 74 14.51 -12.45 -5.00
CA ALA A 74 15.82 -12.37 -4.35
C ALA A 74 15.72 -11.84 -2.91
N GLY A 75 14.95 -10.78 -2.66
CA GLY A 75 14.76 -10.24 -1.33
C GLY A 75 14.02 -11.20 -0.39
N ARG A 76 13.06 -11.98 -0.91
CA ARG A 76 12.39 -13.04 -0.13
C ARG A 76 13.37 -14.15 0.29
N VAL A 77 14.34 -14.50 -0.55
CA VAL A 77 15.41 -15.44 -0.18
C VAL A 77 16.34 -14.84 0.88
N GLY A 78 16.71 -13.56 0.73
CA GLY A 78 17.52 -12.84 1.71
C GLY A 78 16.87 -12.78 3.10
N LYS A 79 15.57 -12.44 3.15
CA LYS A 79 14.79 -12.40 4.39
C LYS A 79 14.75 -13.76 5.09
N ARG A 80 14.42 -14.84 4.36
CA ARG A 80 14.42 -16.20 4.92
C ARG A 80 15.77 -16.63 5.45
N MET A 81 16.87 -16.25 4.77
CA MET A 81 18.23 -16.54 5.25
C MET A 81 18.54 -15.80 6.54
N LYS A 82 18.09 -14.54 6.67
CA LYS A 82 18.21 -13.75 7.91
C LYS A 82 17.42 -14.38 9.06
N GLU A 83 16.16 -14.75 8.84
CA GLU A 83 15.32 -15.43 9.83
C GLU A 83 15.96 -16.76 10.29
N LEU A 84 16.47 -17.56 9.35
CA LEU A 84 17.20 -18.80 9.65
C LEU A 84 18.43 -18.56 10.53
N ALA A 85 19.19 -17.49 10.27
CA ALA A 85 20.36 -17.15 11.06
C ALA A 85 19.97 -16.72 12.48
N GLU A 86 18.97 -15.85 12.63
CA GLU A 86 18.47 -15.40 13.93
C GLU A 86 17.91 -16.55 14.78
N ASP A 87 17.20 -17.49 14.16
CA ASP A 87 16.69 -18.70 14.84
C ASP A 87 17.80 -19.65 15.28
N ALA A 88 18.90 -19.72 14.53
CA ALA A 88 20.08 -20.49 14.91
C ALA A 88 20.81 -19.85 16.09
N GLU A 89 20.95 -18.51 16.10
CA GLU A 89 21.57 -17.77 17.20
C GLU A 89 20.77 -17.86 18.50
N LYS A 90 19.43 -17.85 18.45
CA LYS A 90 18.57 -18.01 19.65
C LYS A 90 18.63 -19.40 20.29
N LYS A 91 19.16 -20.41 19.60
CA LYS A 91 19.25 -21.81 20.07
C LYS A 91 20.61 -22.15 20.71
N ILE A 92 21.53 -21.18 20.77
CA ILE A 92 22.82 -21.26 21.45
C ILE A 92 22.72 -20.57 22.80
#